data_AF-A0A662VVT0-F1
#
_entry.id   AF-A0A662VVT0-F1
#
_cell.length_a   1.000
_cell.length_b   1.000
_cell.length_c   1.000
_cell.angle_alpha   90.00
_cell.angle_beta   90.00
_cell.angle_gamma   90.00
#
_symmetry.space_group_name_H-M   'P 1'
#
loop_
_entity.id
_entity.type
_entity.pdbx_description
1 polymer ?
#
loop_
_entity_poly.entity_id
_entity_poly.type
_entity_poly.pdbx_seq_one_letter_code
_entity_poly.pdbx_strand_id
1 'polypeptide(L)'
;MFKALKEKLKSFRKKVEELDEEAEVKEVKEAREVKIEETEKTKEAKAEIEIKAKEKVKKKISLKDKIAAVVLEREVIIDEKRIDNILSELEIILLESDVAFEVVEEISNRLRERLVGRRKKIGEKLSNIVLNELKSIIIEILDTNKFDFDEFVEEKLKEKKPLNLIFAGVNGTGKTTTIAKVAKMLMDGGYTVVMAAGDTFRAGAIEQLEEHAKRLDVRLIKHKAGADPAAVIYDAIKHAESKKIDFVLADTAGRMHTKKNLIDQLGKIKRVTKPDLTIFVDESIAGNDAVERARMFNEAVGIDGSILTKLDADPKGGTAISISFVTNRPILFVGTGQNYDDLVKFDSKWLI
;
A
#
# COMPACT_ATOMS: atom_id res chain seq x y z
N MET A 1 -9.34 4.33 -10.92
CA MET A 1 -8.74 3.79 -9.68
C MET A 1 -9.03 4.74 -8.52
N PHE A 2 -9.25 4.20 -7.30
CA PHE A 2 -9.34 4.97 -6.04
C PHE A 2 -10.40 6.09 -5.97
N LYS A 3 -11.49 6.00 -6.73
CA LYS A 3 -12.44 7.12 -6.90
C LYS A 3 -13.14 7.52 -5.59
N ALA A 4 -13.68 6.59 -4.81
CA ALA A 4 -14.40 6.96 -3.59
C ALA A 4 -13.47 7.49 -2.49
N LEU A 5 -12.27 6.93 -2.31
CA LEU A 5 -11.28 7.49 -1.40
C LEU A 5 -10.97 8.95 -1.76
N LYS A 6 -10.78 9.27 -3.05
CA LYS A 6 -10.59 10.66 -3.50
C LYS A 6 -11.80 11.56 -3.21
N GLU A 7 -13.03 11.08 -3.35
CA GLU A 7 -14.22 11.86 -2.96
C GLU A 7 -14.34 12.04 -1.43
N LYS A 8 -14.05 11.00 -0.63
CA LYS A 8 -14.01 11.12 0.84
C LYS A 8 -12.95 12.10 1.30
N LEU A 9 -11.76 12.09 0.70
CA LEU A 9 -10.69 13.06 1.00
C LEU A 9 -11.05 14.50 0.59
N LYS A 10 -11.91 14.71 -0.42
CA LYS A 10 -12.49 16.05 -0.71
C LYS A 10 -13.49 16.48 0.37
N SER A 11 -14.27 15.56 0.92
CA SER A 11 -15.18 15.85 2.04
C SER A 11 -14.38 16.19 3.31
N PHE A 12 -13.36 15.38 3.62
CA PHE A 12 -12.40 15.62 4.69
C PHE A 12 -11.77 17.01 4.60
N ARG A 13 -11.32 17.40 3.41
CA ARG A 13 -10.75 18.73 3.16
C ARG A 13 -11.63 19.87 3.69
N LYS A 14 -12.95 19.79 3.46
CA LYS A 14 -13.90 20.81 3.92
C LYS A 14 -14.01 20.82 5.45
N LYS A 15 -14.16 19.65 6.08
CA LYS A 15 -14.15 19.52 7.54
C LYS A 15 -12.88 20.10 8.18
N VAL A 16 -11.71 19.88 7.57
CA VAL A 16 -10.45 20.45 8.05
C VAL A 16 -10.43 21.99 7.91
N GLU A 17 -10.99 22.55 6.83
CA GLU A 17 -11.12 24.01 6.67
C GLU A 17 -12.09 24.59 7.73
N GLU A 18 -13.24 23.94 7.97
CA GLU A 18 -14.21 24.34 9.01
C GLU A 18 -13.62 24.30 10.44
N LEU A 19 -12.93 23.21 10.81
CA LEU A 19 -12.29 23.04 12.12
C LEU A 19 -11.13 24.02 12.36
N ASP A 20 -10.38 24.36 11.30
CA ASP A 20 -9.23 25.27 11.37
C ASP A 20 -9.67 26.75 11.44
N GLU A 21 -10.68 27.15 10.66
CA GLU A 21 -11.26 28.50 10.71
C GLU A 21 -11.89 28.77 12.07
N GLU A 22 -12.64 27.82 12.64
CA GLU A 22 -13.20 27.94 13.99
C GLU A 22 -12.13 28.14 15.08
N ALA A 23 -10.97 27.49 14.94
CA ALA A 23 -9.88 27.58 15.90
C ALA A 23 -9.07 28.88 15.74
N GLU A 24 -8.77 29.27 14.50
CA GLU A 24 -8.05 30.51 14.19
C GLU A 24 -8.87 31.75 14.58
N VAL A 25 -10.20 31.75 14.38
CA VAL A 25 -11.07 32.85 14.83
C VAL A 25 -11.09 32.98 16.36
N LYS A 26 -10.98 31.89 17.12
CA LYS A 26 -10.89 31.92 18.59
C LYS A 26 -9.53 32.48 19.03
N GLU A 27 -8.43 31.98 18.48
CA GLU A 27 -7.08 32.44 18.82
C GLU A 27 -6.81 33.90 18.44
N VAL A 28 -7.32 34.37 17.30
CA VAL A 28 -7.20 35.79 16.88
C VAL A 28 -8.04 36.72 17.76
N LYS A 29 -9.19 36.25 18.29
CA LYS A 29 -9.97 37.00 19.27
C LYS A 29 -9.25 37.08 20.62
N GLU A 30 -8.81 35.95 21.17
CA GLU A 30 -8.05 35.89 22.43
C GLU A 30 -6.78 36.76 22.36
N ALA A 31 -6.01 36.67 21.28
CA ALA A 31 -4.82 37.50 21.06
C ALA A 31 -5.14 39.00 20.94
N ARG A 32 -6.33 39.36 20.43
CA ARG A 32 -6.79 40.75 20.36
C ARG A 32 -7.27 41.26 21.72
N GLU A 33 -7.98 40.44 22.48
CA GLU A 33 -8.44 40.77 23.84
C GLU A 33 -7.25 40.99 24.78
N VAL A 34 -6.27 40.08 24.80
CA VAL A 34 -5.03 40.25 25.58
C VAL A 34 -4.28 41.53 25.17
N LYS A 35 -4.20 41.82 23.86
CA LYS A 35 -3.55 43.05 23.37
C LYS A 35 -4.32 44.33 23.78
N ILE A 36 -5.64 44.26 23.93
CA ILE A 36 -6.47 45.35 24.45
C ILE A 36 -6.26 45.50 25.97
N GLU A 37 -6.29 44.41 26.74
CA GLU A 37 -6.00 44.46 28.18
C GLU A 37 -4.59 45.00 28.49
N GLU A 38 -3.57 44.65 27.70
CA GLU A 38 -2.21 45.20 27.83
C GLU A 38 -2.12 46.69 27.42
N THR A 39 -2.99 47.17 26.50
CA THR A 39 -3.04 48.61 26.16
C THR A 39 -3.91 49.43 27.11
N GLU A 40 -4.86 48.83 27.82
CA GLU A 40 -5.54 49.48 28.95
C GLU A 40 -4.70 49.44 30.25
N LYS A 41 -3.85 48.42 30.43
CA LYS A 41 -2.87 48.31 31.52
C LYS A 41 -1.44 48.70 31.10
N THR A 42 -1.29 49.86 30.46
CA THR A 42 0.01 50.56 30.41
C THR A 42 -0.09 52.06 30.69
N LYS A 43 -0.49 52.40 31.92
CA LYS A 43 0.40 53.24 32.73
C LYS A 43 1.11 52.36 33.76
N GLU A 44 2.44 52.46 33.74
CA GLU A 44 3.43 51.84 34.65
C GLU A 44 3.93 50.42 34.33
N ALA A 45 5.22 50.23 34.64
CA ALA A 45 6.01 48.99 34.66
C ALA A 45 6.25 48.20 33.35
N LYS A 46 7.17 48.72 32.52
CA LYS A 46 8.12 47.84 31.79
C LYS A 46 9.12 47.25 32.79
N ALA A 47 9.37 45.93 32.79
CA ALA A 47 10.70 45.31 32.93
C ALA A 47 10.65 43.77 32.89
N GLU A 48 11.81 43.16 32.58
CA GLU A 48 12.20 41.75 32.80
C GLU A 48 11.56 40.64 31.93
N ILE A 49 12.20 40.41 30.77
CA ILE A 49 12.25 39.11 30.06
C ILE A 49 13.73 38.78 29.86
N GLU A 50 14.28 37.79 30.59
CA GLU A 50 15.65 37.19 30.49
C GLU A 50 15.84 36.24 31.71
N ILE A 51 16.42 35.03 31.72
CA ILE A 51 16.79 34.00 30.71
C ILE A 51 16.53 32.62 31.38
N LYS A 52 16.11 31.58 30.62
CA LYS A 52 16.67 30.19 30.60
C LYS A 52 15.68 29.10 30.19
N ALA A 53 15.96 28.46 29.05
CA ALA A 53 15.47 27.12 28.72
C ALA A 53 16.61 26.32 28.06
N LYS A 54 17.27 25.46 28.84
CA LYS A 54 18.01 24.30 28.34
C LYS A 54 17.35 23.07 28.95
N GLU A 55 16.50 22.40 28.18
CA GLU A 55 16.28 20.95 28.23
C GLU A 55 15.30 20.53 27.12
N LYS A 56 15.64 19.43 26.42
CA LYS A 56 14.79 18.86 25.37
C LYS A 56 13.76 17.93 26.02
N VAL A 57 12.58 18.46 26.32
CA VAL A 57 11.36 17.69 26.60
C VAL A 57 10.28 18.20 25.64
N LYS A 58 9.39 17.34 25.14
CA LYS A 58 8.21 17.74 24.33
C LYS A 58 7.31 18.66 25.20
N LYS A 59 7.60 19.97 25.18
CA LYS A 59 6.91 20.97 25.98
C LYS A 59 5.55 21.23 25.35
N LYS A 60 4.46 20.96 26.07
CA LYS A 60 3.10 21.28 25.60
C LYS A 60 3.04 22.77 25.25
N ILE A 61 2.60 23.07 24.03
CA ILE A 61 2.49 24.43 23.48
C ILE A 61 1.64 25.26 24.44
N SER A 62 2.22 26.32 25.02
CA SER A 62 1.51 27.13 26.01
C SER A 62 0.66 28.21 25.33
N LEU A 63 -0.36 28.71 26.05
CA LEU A 63 -1.20 29.80 25.56
C LEU A 63 -0.38 31.06 25.22
N LYS A 64 0.70 31.32 25.98
CA LYS A 64 1.63 32.43 25.72
C LYS A 64 2.37 32.26 24.39
N ASP A 65 2.81 31.05 24.06
CA ASP A 65 3.52 30.77 22.80
C ASP A 65 2.60 31.00 21.59
N LYS A 66 1.31 30.61 21.70
CA LYS A 66 0.30 30.86 20.67
C LYS A 66 0.03 32.36 20.45
N ILE A 67 -0.22 33.11 21.53
CA ILE A 67 -0.48 34.55 21.45
C ILE A 67 0.74 35.27 20.86
N ALA A 68 1.96 34.90 21.27
CA ALA A 68 3.19 35.44 20.71
C ALA A 68 3.30 35.21 19.19
N ALA A 69 3.03 34.00 18.71
CA ALA A 69 3.06 33.71 17.27
C ALA A 69 2.04 34.56 16.47
N VAL A 70 0.81 34.68 16.98
CA VAL A 70 -0.24 35.47 16.32
C VAL A 70 0.09 36.97 16.31
N VAL A 71 0.56 37.52 17.43
CA VAL A 71 0.78 38.97 17.60
C VAL A 71 2.10 39.46 17.00
N LEU A 72 3.18 38.68 17.12
CA LEU A 72 4.53 39.07 16.71
C LEU A 72 4.88 38.58 15.29
N GLU A 73 4.52 37.33 14.97
CA GLU A 73 4.98 36.63 13.75
C GLU A 73 3.88 36.57 12.67
N ARG A 74 2.61 36.81 13.04
CA ARG A 74 1.40 36.59 12.21
C ARG A 74 1.27 35.12 11.76
N GLU A 75 1.66 34.21 12.64
CA GLU A 75 1.60 32.77 12.45
C GLU A 75 0.70 32.11 13.49
N VAL A 76 0.14 30.95 13.15
CA VAL A 76 -0.65 30.11 14.04
C VAL A 76 0.12 28.83 14.29
N ILE A 77 0.31 28.47 15.57
CA ILE A 77 0.91 27.20 15.97
C ILE A 77 -0.18 26.13 15.97
N ILE A 78 0.02 25.08 15.19
CA ILE A 78 -0.84 23.90 15.14
C ILE A 78 -0.65 23.12 16.45
N ASP A 79 -1.70 22.97 17.25
CA ASP A 79 -1.65 22.28 18.54
C ASP A 79 -2.18 20.84 18.48
N GLU A 80 -1.94 20.10 19.57
CA GLU A 80 -2.34 18.70 19.76
C GLU A 80 -3.87 18.55 19.60
N LYS A 81 -4.67 19.42 20.22
CA LYS A 81 -6.14 19.37 20.20
C LYS A 81 -6.74 19.61 18.81
N ARG A 82 -6.22 20.56 18.04
CA ARG A 82 -6.66 20.80 16.64
C ARG A 82 -6.38 19.59 15.77
N ILE A 83 -5.21 18.96 15.96
CA ILE A 83 -4.82 17.76 15.23
C ILE A 83 -5.63 16.53 15.64
N ASP A 84 -5.89 16.30 16.92
CA ASP A 84 -6.67 15.13 17.35
C ASP A 84 -8.09 15.13 16.76
N ASN A 85 -8.77 16.30 16.73
CA ASN A 85 -10.07 16.45 16.07
C ASN A 85 -10.01 16.11 14.57
N ILE A 86 -8.95 16.53 13.89
CA ILE A 86 -8.72 16.25 12.45
C ILE A 86 -8.41 14.77 12.23
N LEU A 87 -7.66 14.13 13.13
CA LEU A 87 -7.30 12.72 13.03
C LEU A 87 -8.49 11.80 13.26
N SER A 88 -9.36 12.05 14.25
CA SER A 88 -10.57 11.22 14.45
C SER A 88 -11.48 11.19 13.23
N GLU A 89 -11.61 12.30 12.50
CA GLU A 89 -12.35 12.36 11.22
C GLU A 89 -11.65 11.57 10.10
N LEU A 90 -10.32 11.64 10.03
CA LEU A 90 -9.52 10.89 9.06
C LEU A 90 -9.58 9.37 9.32
N GLU A 91 -9.49 8.96 10.58
CA GLU A 91 -9.51 7.57 11.02
C GLU A 91 -10.78 6.86 10.55
N ILE A 92 -11.94 7.48 10.74
CA ILE A 92 -13.23 6.99 10.24
C ILE A 92 -13.17 6.80 8.71
N ILE A 93 -12.70 7.81 7.98
CA ILE A 93 -12.63 7.77 6.51
C ILE A 93 -11.73 6.65 6.00
N LEU A 94 -10.57 6.45 6.63
CA LEU A 94 -9.62 5.40 6.23
C LEU A 94 -10.18 4.01 6.55
N LEU A 95 -10.75 3.80 7.74
CA LEU A 95 -11.38 2.53 8.13
C LEU A 95 -12.55 2.15 7.21
N GLU A 96 -13.45 3.10 6.89
CA GLU A 96 -14.53 2.88 5.93
C GLU A 96 -14.04 2.64 4.48
N SER A 97 -12.76 2.90 4.20
CA SER A 97 -12.12 2.69 2.91
C SER A 97 -11.30 1.39 2.85
N ASP A 98 -11.51 0.47 3.80
CA ASP A 98 -10.77 -0.78 3.97
C ASP A 98 -9.25 -0.58 4.10
N VAL A 99 -8.85 0.48 4.82
CA VAL A 99 -7.52 0.60 5.39
C VAL A 99 -7.51 -0.14 6.74
N ALA A 100 -6.58 -1.07 6.92
CA ALA A 100 -6.50 -1.88 8.14
C ALA A 100 -6.14 -1.02 9.37
N PHE A 101 -6.68 -1.36 10.54
CA PHE A 101 -6.61 -0.53 11.75
C PHE A 101 -5.17 -0.11 12.14
N GLU A 102 -4.22 -1.04 12.16
CA GLU A 102 -2.81 -0.76 12.45
C GLU A 102 -2.16 0.24 11.46
N VAL A 103 -2.63 0.27 10.22
CA VAL A 103 -2.18 1.20 9.17
C VAL A 103 -2.79 2.58 9.40
N VAL A 104 -4.04 2.63 9.85
CA VAL A 104 -4.72 3.87 10.25
C VAL A 104 -4.02 4.50 11.46
N GLU A 105 -3.69 3.71 12.48
CA GLU A 105 -2.91 4.17 13.64
C GLU A 105 -1.53 4.71 13.22
N GLU A 106 -0.80 4.01 12.35
CA GLU A 106 0.50 4.47 11.84
C GLU A 106 0.38 5.80 11.07
N ILE A 107 -0.62 5.93 10.18
CA ILE A 107 -0.89 7.17 9.44
C ILE A 107 -1.22 8.32 10.40
N SER A 108 -2.11 8.10 11.38
CA SER A 108 -2.47 9.09 12.39
C SER A 108 -1.27 9.53 13.23
N ASN A 109 -0.42 8.58 13.65
CA ASN A 109 0.77 8.86 14.44
C ASN A 109 1.79 9.69 13.64
N ARG A 110 2.12 9.29 12.40
CA ARG A 110 3.02 10.05 11.53
C ARG A 110 2.49 11.46 11.24
N LEU A 111 1.18 11.61 11.01
CA LEU A 111 0.56 12.93 10.84
C LEU A 111 0.69 13.80 12.09
N ARG A 112 0.40 13.23 13.28
CA ARG A 112 0.53 13.95 14.56
C ARG A 112 1.96 14.45 14.75
N GLU A 113 2.96 13.62 14.46
CA GLU A 113 4.38 13.99 14.58
C GLU A 113 4.83 15.07 13.59
N ARG A 114 4.29 15.12 12.37
CA ARG A 114 4.64 16.12 11.35
C ARG A 114 3.91 17.46 11.51
N LEU A 115 2.77 17.48 12.20
CA LEU A 115 1.88 18.64 12.25
C LEU A 115 1.88 19.34 13.61
N VAL A 116 1.96 18.62 14.73
CA VAL A 116 1.91 19.26 16.06
C VAL A 116 3.17 20.10 16.29
N GLY A 117 2.98 21.39 16.61
CA GLY A 117 4.05 22.37 16.77
C GLY A 117 4.51 23.04 15.48
N ARG A 118 4.02 22.59 14.31
CA ARG A 118 4.26 23.30 13.04
C ARG A 118 3.53 24.64 13.04
N ARG A 119 4.17 25.66 12.48
CA ARG A 119 3.56 26.97 12.26
C ARG A 119 3.00 27.05 10.84
N LYS A 120 1.83 27.69 10.71
CA LYS A 120 1.25 28.11 9.43
C LYS A 120 1.06 29.63 9.43
N LYS A 121 1.05 30.28 8.27
CA LYS A 121 0.71 31.71 8.20
C LYS A 121 -0.78 31.92 8.41
N ILE A 122 -1.17 33.05 8.98
CA ILE A 122 -2.59 33.45 9.06
C ILE A 122 -3.20 33.46 7.64
N GLY A 123 -4.34 32.81 7.47
CA GLY A 123 -4.98 32.60 6.16
C GLY A 123 -4.37 31.50 5.26
N GLU A 124 -3.30 30.83 5.69
CA GLU A 124 -2.84 29.58 5.04
C GLU A 124 -3.78 28.43 5.42
N LYS A 125 -4.28 27.69 4.42
CA LYS A 125 -5.23 26.59 4.65
C LYS A 125 -4.54 25.37 5.24
N LEU A 126 -4.83 25.03 6.50
CA LEU A 126 -4.35 23.80 7.14
C LEU A 126 -4.71 22.54 6.35
N SER A 127 -5.86 22.53 5.67
CA SER A 127 -6.31 21.42 4.82
C SER A 127 -5.33 21.05 3.71
N ASN A 128 -4.64 22.03 3.12
CA ASN A 128 -3.59 21.76 2.13
C ASN A 128 -2.38 21.09 2.80
N ILE A 129 -1.98 21.57 3.98
CA ILE A 129 -0.84 21.03 4.74
C ILE A 129 -1.14 19.58 5.13
N VAL A 130 -2.28 19.33 5.78
CA VAL A 130 -2.71 17.99 6.22
C VAL A 130 -2.80 17.02 5.04
N LEU A 131 -3.42 17.40 3.92
CA LEU A 131 -3.54 16.52 2.76
C LEU A 131 -2.19 16.24 2.09
N ASN A 132 -1.27 17.21 2.06
CA ASN A 132 0.06 17.01 1.49
C ASN A 132 0.91 16.06 2.36
N GLU A 133 0.87 16.21 3.69
CA GLU A 133 1.55 15.27 4.60
C GLU A 133 0.94 13.86 4.53
N LEU A 134 -0.39 13.75 4.49
CA LEU A 134 -1.09 12.47 4.31
C LEU A 134 -0.68 11.78 3.00
N LYS A 135 -0.60 12.54 1.91
CA LYS A 135 -0.10 12.05 0.61
C LYS A 135 1.34 11.54 0.70
N SER A 136 2.22 12.28 1.36
CA SER A 136 3.62 11.84 1.58
C SER A 136 3.66 10.53 2.36
N ILE A 137 2.94 10.44 3.47
CA ILE A 137 2.92 9.25 4.33
C ILE A 137 2.38 8.02 3.57
N ILE A 138 1.32 8.18 2.77
CA ILE A 138 0.77 7.08 1.95
C ILE A 138 1.78 6.63 0.88
N ILE A 139 2.48 7.55 0.20
CA ILE A 139 3.56 7.18 -0.75
C ILE A 139 4.65 6.40 0.00
N GLU A 140 5.12 6.91 1.14
CA GLU A 140 6.19 6.27 1.91
C GLU A 140 5.83 4.83 2.33
N ILE A 141 4.57 4.57 2.71
CA ILE A 141 4.07 3.23 3.04
C ILE A 141 4.04 2.29 1.81
N LEU A 142 3.71 2.81 0.63
CA LEU A 142 3.59 2.04 -0.62
C LEU A 142 4.94 1.81 -1.31
N ASP A 143 5.84 2.78 -1.22
CA ASP A 143 7.21 2.73 -1.75
C ASP A 143 8.19 2.10 -0.74
N THR A 144 7.70 1.61 0.41
CA THR A 144 8.52 0.82 1.34
C THR A 144 8.97 -0.47 0.66
N ASN A 145 10.28 -0.73 0.68
CA ASN A 145 10.92 -1.80 -0.11
C ASN A 145 10.59 -1.71 -1.61
N LYS A 146 10.61 -0.48 -2.17
CA LYS A 146 10.44 -0.22 -3.60
C LYS A 146 11.24 -1.21 -4.44
N PHE A 147 10.53 -1.85 -5.35
CA PHE A 147 11.04 -2.88 -6.26
C PHE A 147 10.63 -2.50 -7.68
N ASP A 148 11.62 -2.30 -8.55
CA ASP A 148 11.35 -2.16 -9.98
C ASP A 148 11.41 -3.56 -10.62
N PHE A 149 10.27 -3.99 -11.17
CA PHE A 149 10.15 -5.32 -11.77
C PHE A 149 10.96 -5.44 -13.07
N ASP A 150 11.10 -4.36 -13.85
CA ASP A 150 11.84 -4.40 -15.11
C ASP A 150 13.35 -4.46 -14.82
N GLU A 151 13.83 -3.60 -13.92
CA GLU A 151 15.23 -3.58 -13.48
C GLU A 151 15.65 -4.95 -12.91
N PHE A 152 14.84 -5.51 -12.00
CA PHE A 152 15.05 -6.86 -11.46
C PHE A 152 15.12 -7.93 -12.56
N VAL A 153 14.19 -7.90 -13.51
CA VAL A 153 14.15 -8.86 -14.63
C VAL A 153 15.39 -8.73 -15.50
N GLU A 154 15.76 -7.52 -15.90
CA GLU A 154 16.91 -7.27 -16.75
C GLU A 154 18.22 -7.69 -16.08
N GLU A 155 18.40 -7.39 -14.79
CA GLU A 155 19.58 -7.82 -14.04
C GLU A 155 19.63 -9.35 -13.89
N LYS A 156 18.53 -9.96 -13.45
CA LYS A 156 18.52 -11.41 -13.17
C LYS A 156 18.63 -12.27 -14.43
N LEU A 157 18.10 -11.83 -15.57
CA LEU A 157 18.26 -12.53 -16.86
C LEU A 157 19.70 -12.44 -17.42
N LYS A 158 20.53 -11.49 -16.96
CA LYS A 158 21.98 -11.46 -17.26
C LYS A 158 22.75 -12.49 -16.43
N GLU A 159 22.30 -12.79 -15.21
CA GLU A 159 22.90 -13.78 -14.31
C GLU A 159 22.51 -15.23 -14.65
N LYS A 160 21.22 -15.49 -14.90
CA LYS A 160 20.69 -16.85 -15.12
C LYS A 160 19.40 -16.88 -15.95
N LYS A 161 19.09 -18.05 -16.51
CA LYS A 161 17.78 -18.38 -17.11
C LYS A 161 17.40 -19.83 -16.77
N PRO A 162 16.12 -20.14 -16.50
CA PRO A 162 14.99 -19.20 -16.42
C PRO A 162 14.96 -18.41 -15.11
N LEU A 163 14.12 -17.36 -15.06
CA LEU A 163 13.56 -16.85 -13.82
C LEU A 163 12.27 -17.61 -13.48
N ASN A 164 12.19 -18.11 -12.24
CA ASN A 164 11.05 -18.90 -11.77
C ASN A 164 10.12 -18.06 -10.88
N LEU A 165 8.93 -17.74 -11.39
CA LEU A 165 7.91 -16.94 -10.71
C LEU A 165 6.78 -17.87 -10.23
N ILE A 166 6.59 -17.95 -8.92
CA ILE A 166 5.52 -18.75 -8.30
C ILE A 166 4.41 -17.83 -7.81
N PHE A 167 3.18 -18.10 -8.24
CA PHE A 167 2.01 -17.34 -7.87
C PHE A 167 1.25 -18.08 -6.77
N ALA A 168 1.12 -17.46 -5.61
CA ALA A 168 0.39 -17.98 -4.45
C ALA A 168 -0.86 -17.12 -4.18
N GLY A 169 -1.83 -17.67 -3.45
CA GLY A 169 -3.07 -16.96 -3.12
C GLY A 169 -4.28 -17.88 -3.18
N VAL A 170 -5.42 -17.41 -2.69
CA VAL A 170 -6.60 -18.29 -2.47
C VAL A 170 -7.35 -18.58 -3.78
N ASN A 171 -8.36 -19.46 -3.73
CA ASN A 171 -9.21 -19.74 -4.88
C ASN A 171 -10.16 -18.56 -5.16
N GLY A 172 -10.45 -18.27 -6.44
CA GLY A 172 -11.42 -17.24 -6.85
C GLY A 172 -10.84 -15.84 -7.06
N THR A 173 -9.60 -15.59 -6.63
CA THR A 173 -8.93 -14.28 -6.70
C THR A 173 -8.39 -13.90 -8.09
N GLY A 174 -8.58 -14.75 -9.10
CA GLY A 174 -8.09 -14.50 -10.46
C GLY A 174 -6.63 -14.89 -10.74
N LYS A 175 -5.97 -15.64 -9.83
CA LYS A 175 -4.58 -16.11 -9.98
C LYS A 175 -4.26 -16.73 -11.35
N THR A 176 -5.02 -17.74 -11.78
CA THR A 176 -4.78 -18.44 -13.07
C THR A 176 -4.89 -17.50 -14.28
N THR A 177 -5.85 -16.56 -14.26
CA THR A 177 -5.96 -15.51 -15.29
C THR A 177 -4.79 -14.53 -15.21
N THR A 178 -4.38 -14.12 -14.01
CA THR A 178 -3.26 -13.19 -13.76
C THR A 178 -1.95 -13.73 -14.32
N ILE A 179 -1.69 -15.03 -14.16
CA ILE A 179 -0.52 -15.71 -14.75
C ILE A 179 -0.50 -15.56 -16.28
N ALA A 180 -1.66 -15.71 -16.93
CA ALA A 180 -1.77 -15.52 -18.37
C ALA A 180 -1.58 -14.06 -18.80
N LYS A 181 -2.04 -13.09 -17.99
CA LYS A 181 -1.74 -11.66 -18.23
C LYS A 181 -0.25 -11.34 -18.09
N VAL A 182 0.40 -11.86 -17.05
CA VAL A 182 1.86 -11.70 -16.85
C VAL A 182 2.63 -12.35 -18.01
N ALA A 183 2.21 -13.53 -18.49
CA ALA A 183 2.80 -14.15 -19.67
C ALA A 183 2.71 -13.25 -20.92
N LYS A 184 1.51 -12.72 -21.22
CA LYS A 184 1.30 -11.80 -22.34
C LYS A 184 2.19 -10.55 -22.21
N MET A 185 2.20 -9.90 -21.05
CA MET A 185 3.04 -8.73 -20.78
C MET A 185 4.54 -9.01 -20.99
N LEU A 186 5.04 -10.16 -20.52
CA LEU A 186 6.44 -10.56 -20.71
C LEU A 186 6.76 -10.85 -22.19
N MET A 187 5.83 -11.49 -22.91
CA MET A 187 5.97 -11.76 -24.34
C MET A 187 5.93 -10.50 -25.20
N ASP A 188 5.10 -9.52 -24.85
CA ASP A 188 5.09 -8.20 -25.49
C ASP A 188 6.42 -7.44 -25.26
N GLY A 189 7.07 -7.69 -24.11
CA GLY A 189 8.44 -7.26 -23.82
C GLY A 189 9.53 -8.04 -24.57
N GLY A 190 9.18 -9.01 -25.41
CA GLY A 190 10.11 -9.83 -26.19
C GLY A 190 10.68 -11.05 -25.46
N TYR A 191 10.20 -11.37 -24.25
CA TYR A 191 10.68 -12.51 -23.48
C TYR A 191 9.95 -13.81 -23.81
N THR A 192 10.66 -14.93 -23.69
CA THR A 192 10.09 -16.28 -23.86
C THR A 192 9.56 -16.84 -22.53
N VAL A 193 8.41 -17.50 -22.57
CA VAL A 193 7.69 -17.96 -21.38
C VAL A 193 7.29 -19.44 -21.49
N VAL A 194 7.36 -20.17 -20.36
CA VAL A 194 6.68 -21.46 -20.15
C VAL A 194 5.79 -21.39 -18.92
N MET A 195 4.61 -22.01 -18.96
CA MET A 195 3.69 -22.12 -17.83
C MET A 195 3.79 -23.49 -17.14
N ALA A 196 3.55 -23.54 -15.83
CA ALA A 196 3.48 -24.77 -15.05
C ALA A 196 2.13 -24.89 -14.30
N ALA A 197 1.41 -25.98 -14.53
CA ALA A 197 0.13 -26.27 -13.86
C ALA A 197 0.33 -26.91 -12.47
N GLY A 198 0.79 -26.13 -11.49
CA GLY A 198 0.98 -26.60 -10.11
C GLY A 198 -0.31 -26.70 -9.28
N ASP A 199 -1.47 -26.18 -9.73
CA ASP A 199 -2.78 -26.52 -9.13
C ASP A 199 -3.26 -27.92 -9.58
N THR A 200 -2.48 -28.95 -9.27
CA THR A 200 -2.70 -30.32 -9.72
C THR A 200 -4.01 -30.93 -9.22
N PHE A 201 -4.62 -30.37 -8.18
CA PHE A 201 -5.83 -30.88 -7.53
C PHE A 201 -7.13 -30.38 -8.17
N ARG A 202 -7.09 -29.42 -9.09
CA ARG A 202 -8.29 -28.77 -9.64
C ARG A 202 -8.28 -28.83 -11.16
N ALA A 203 -8.82 -29.91 -11.72
CA ALA A 203 -8.84 -30.18 -13.17
C ALA A 203 -9.28 -28.96 -14.01
N GLY A 204 -10.38 -28.30 -13.65
CA GLY A 204 -10.86 -27.10 -14.35
C GLY A 204 -9.88 -25.90 -14.33
N ALA A 205 -8.98 -25.79 -13.34
CA ALA A 205 -7.94 -24.77 -13.34
C ALA A 205 -6.76 -25.14 -14.26
N ILE A 206 -6.43 -26.43 -14.36
CA ILE A 206 -5.47 -26.96 -15.34
C ILE A 206 -5.99 -26.75 -16.76
N GLU A 207 -7.27 -27.03 -16.99
CA GLU A 207 -7.95 -26.80 -18.28
C GLU A 207 -8.03 -25.31 -18.63
N GLN A 208 -8.36 -24.44 -17.67
CA GLN A 208 -8.35 -22.99 -17.87
C GLN A 208 -6.94 -22.47 -18.22
N LEU A 209 -5.90 -22.90 -17.49
CA LEU A 209 -4.53 -22.51 -17.77
C LEU A 209 -4.06 -23.04 -19.14
N GLU A 210 -4.49 -24.24 -19.52
CA GLU A 210 -4.22 -24.82 -20.84
C GLU A 210 -4.91 -24.04 -21.96
N GLU A 211 -6.14 -23.56 -21.76
CA GLU A 211 -6.81 -22.71 -22.73
C GLU A 211 -6.08 -21.37 -22.89
N HIS A 212 -5.68 -20.72 -21.79
CA HIS A 212 -4.85 -19.51 -21.83
C HIS A 212 -3.51 -19.77 -22.55
N ALA A 213 -2.82 -20.85 -22.23
CA ALA A 213 -1.57 -21.24 -22.87
C ALA A 213 -1.74 -21.44 -24.39
N LYS A 214 -2.80 -22.14 -24.82
CA LYS A 214 -3.14 -22.30 -26.26
C LYS A 214 -3.45 -20.97 -26.94
N ARG A 215 -4.22 -20.08 -26.29
CA ARG A 215 -4.57 -18.76 -26.84
C ARG A 215 -3.37 -17.81 -26.97
N LEU A 216 -2.32 -18.03 -26.19
CA LEU A 216 -1.08 -17.24 -26.19
C LEU A 216 0.08 -17.92 -26.94
N ASP A 217 -0.12 -19.13 -27.50
CA ASP A 217 0.94 -20.00 -28.05
C ASP A 217 2.11 -20.27 -27.06
N VAL A 218 1.78 -20.36 -25.77
CA VAL A 218 2.74 -20.64 -24.69
C VAL A 218 2.76 -22.13 -24.37
N ARG A 219 3.95 -22.69 -24.16
CA ARG A 219 4.09 -24.07 -23.70
C ARG A 219 3.57 -24.20 -22.26
N LEU A 220 2.62 -25.11 -22.05
CA LEU A 220 2.21 -25.56 -20.71
C LEU A 220 2.88 -26.90 -20.34
N ILE A 221 3.42 -26.96 -19.14
CA ILE A 221 3.86 -28.19 -18.48
C ILE A 221 2.82 -28.56 -17.42
N LYS A 222 2.25 -29.77 -17.57
CA LYS A 222 1.19 -30.31 -16.70
C LYS A 222 1.36 -31.83 -16.56
N HIS A 223 1.04 -32.35 -15.38
CA HIS A 223 0.94 -33.79 -15.12
C HIS A 223 -0.53 -34.22 -14.98
N LYS A 224 -0.76 -35.49 -14.63
CA LYS A 224 -2.10 -35.98 -14.26
C LYS A 224 -2.62 -35.25 -13.01
N ALA A 225 -3.94 -35.11 -12.90
CA ALA A 225 -4.55 -34.55 -11.70
C ALA A 225 -4.15 -35.35 -10.44
N GLY A 226 -3.89 -34.65 -9.34
CA GLY A 226 -3.38 -35.21 -8.09
C GLY A 226 -1.86 -35.46 -8.06
N ALA A 227 -1.10 -35.14 -9.12
CA ALA A 227 0.36 -35.19 -9.10
C ALA A 227 0.97 -34.18 -8.09
N ASP A 228 2.24 -34.35 -7.75
CA ASP A 228 2.97 -33.44 -6.87
C ASP A 228 3.26 -32.09 -7.56
N PRO A 229 2.72 -30.94 -7.08
CA PRO A 229 2.97 -29.63 -7.70
C PRO A 229 4.44 -29.26 -7.82
N ALA A 230 5.25 -29.61 -6.80
CA ALA A 230 6.67 -29.31 -6.80
C ALA A 230 7.41 -29.99 -7.96
N ALA A 231 6.99 -31.21 -8.34
CA ALA A 231 7.53 -31.92 -9.50
C ALA A 231 7.11 -31.27 -10.82
N VAL A 232 5.83 -30.87 -10.99
CA VAL A 232 5.37 -30.18 -12.21
C VAL A 232 6.15 -28.90 -12.48
N ILE A 233 6.39 -28.11 -11.43
CA ILE A 233 7.12 -26.84 -11.53
C ILE A 233 8.61 -27.10 -11.77
N TYR A 234 9.20 -28.11 -11.11
CA TYR A 234 10.59 -28.50 -11.35
C TYR A 234 10.83 -28.95 -12.79
N ASP A 235 9.93 -29.77 -13.36
CA ASP A 235 10.03 -30.22 -14.75
C ASP A 235 9.81 -29.06 -15.74
N ALA A 236 9.02 -28.04 -15.38
CA ALA A 236 8.93 -26.81 -16.16
C ALA A 236 10.22 -25.99 -16.16
N ILE A 237 10.92 -25.91 -15.01
CA ILE A 237 12.25 -25.30 -14.91
C ILE A 237 13.26 -26.08 -15.78
N LYS A 238 13.26 -27.42 -15.72
CA LYS A 238 14.15 -28.23 -16.57
C LYS A 238 13.84 -28.13 -18.05
N HIS A 239 12.56 -28.02 -18.42
CA HIS A 239 12.18 -27.69 -19.79
C HIS A 239 12.74 -26.33 -20.21
N ALA A 240 12.56 -25.29 -19.39
CA ALA A 240 13.00 -23.93 -19.68
C ALA A 240 14.54 -23.82 -19.79
N GLU A 241 15.29 -24.41 -18.85
CA GLU A 241 16.75 -24.54 -18.90
C GLU A 241 17.19 -25.16 -20.23
N SER A 242 16.61 -26.31 -20.62
CA SER A 242 16.98 -27.04 -21.84
C SER A 242 16.67 -26.27 -23.14
N LYS A 243 15.71 -25.33 -23.09
CA LYS A 243 15.27 -24.52 -24.24
C LYS A 243 15.75 -23.08 -24.18
N LYS A 244 16.50 -22.70 -23.14
CA LYS A 244 16.94 -21.32 -22.84
C LYS A 244 15.77 -20.31 -22.78
N ILE A 245 14.63 -20.76 -22.26
CA ILE A 245 13.44 -19.92 -22.05
C ILE A 245 13.70 -18.97 -20.87
N ASP A 246 13.25 -17.73 -21.00
CA ASP A 246 13.51 -16.66 -20.03
C ASP A 246 12.73 -16.84 -18.73
N PHE A 247 11.45 -17.24 -18.81
CA PHE A 247 10.54 -17.32 -17.65
C PHE A 247 9.83 -18.66 -17.49
N VAL A 248 9.71 -19.10 -16.24
CA VAL A 248 8.74 -20.11 -15.79
C VAL A 248 7.69 -19.41 -14.93
N LEU A 249 6.41 -19.50 -15.30
CA LEU A 249 5.29 -18.99 -14.51
C LEU A 249 4.47 -20.16 -13.95
N ALA A 250 4.44 -20.29 -12.63
CA ALA A 250 3.85 -21.43 -11.95
C ALA A 250 2.55 -21.07 -11.21
N ASP A 251 1.43 -21.67 -11.62
CA ASP A 251 0.18 -21.64 -10.85
C ASP A 251 0.27 -22.62 -9.66
N THR A 252 -0.42 -22.32 -8.56
CA THR A 252 -0.48 -23.18 -7.37
C THR A 252 -1.91 -23.35 -6.88
N ALA A 253 -2.15 -24.38 -6.08
CA ALA A 253 -3.43 -24.53 -5.40
C ALA A 253 -3.74 -23.30 -4.50
N GLY A 254 -5.03 -22.98 -4.34
CA GLY A 254 -5.52 -21.91 -3.45
C GLY A 254 -6.53 -22.38 -2.39
N ARG A 255 -6.53 -23.68 -2.05
CA ARG A 255 -7.54 -24.31 -1.16
C ARG A 255 -7.30 -23.98 0.33
N MET A 256 -7.86 -22.87 0.81
CA MET A 256 -7.78 -22.42 2.22
C MET A 256 -8.44 -23.35 3.26
N HIS A 257 -9.36 -24.24 2.86
CA HIS A 257 -10.15 -25.05 3.82
C HIS A 257 -9.31 -25.96 4.73
N THR A 258 -8.03 -26.20 4.40
CA THR A 258 -7.03 -26.73 5.34
C THR A 258 -5.77 -25.88 5.28
N LYS A 259 -5.79 -24.68 5.91
CA LYS A 259 -4.70 -23.68 5.89
C LYS A 259 -3.30 -24.31 5.97
N LYS A 260 -3.09 -25.23 6.92
CA LYS A 260 -1.83 -25.96 7.12
C LYS A 260 -1.33 -26.68 5.85
N ASN A 261 -2.18 -27.47 5.19
CA ASN A 261 -1.77 -28.26 4.02
C ASN A 261 -1.35 -27.38 2.83
N LEU A 262 -2.01 -26.22 2.65
CA LEU A 262 -1.66 -25.26 1.60
C LEU A 262 -0.28 -24.62 1.86
N ILE A 263 -0.03 -24.20 3.10
CA ILE A 263 1.25 -23.65 3.52
C ILE A 263 2.37 -24.69 3.41
N ASP A 264 2.17 -25.91 3.92
CA ASP A 264 3.17 -26.99 3.86
C ASP A 264 3.53 -27.34 2.41
N GLN A 265 2.54 -27.33 1.51
CA GLN A 265 2.71 -27.52 0.07
C GLN A 265 3.51 -26.38 -0.59
N LEU A 266 3.17 -25.11 -0.31
CA LEU A 266 3.91 -23.96 -0.84
C LEU A 266 5.36 -23.92 -0.30
N GLY A 267 5.56 -24.23 0.99
CA GLY A 267 6.89 -24.38 1.58
C GLY A 267 7.70 -25.49 0.90
N LYS A 268 7.08 -26.62 0.56
CA LYS A 268 7.71 -27.67 -0.25
C LYS A 268 8.07 -27.17 -1.65
N ILE A 269 7.15 -26.49 -2.34
CA ILE A 269 7.38 -25.92 -3.67
C ILE A 269 8.60 -24.97 -3.61
N LYS A 270 8.65 -24.01 -2.67
CA LYS A 270 9.79 -23.08 -2.55
C LYS A 270 11.12 -23.81 -2.30
N ARG A 271 11.16 -24.83 -1.42
CA ARG A 271 12.38 -25.62 -1.17
C ARG A 271 12.89 -26.36 -2.41
N VAL A 272 11.99 -26.95 -3.19
CA VAL A 272 12.34 -27.76 -4.38
C VAL A 272 12.71 -26.89 -5.59
N THR A 273 11.97 -25.80 -5.80
CA THR A 273 12.00 -25.03 -7.05
C THR A 273 12.77 -23.71 -6.94
N LYS A 274 13.06 -23.23 -5.72
CA LYS A 274 13.84 -22.01 -5.42
C LYS A 274 13.43 -20.81 -6.30
N PRO A 275 12.18 -20.31 -6.18
CA PRO A 275 11.69 -19.20 -7.00
C PRO A 275 12.54 -17.94 -6.84
N ASP A 276 12.56 -17.17 -7.93
CA ASP A 276 13.09 -15.81 -7.98
C ASP A 276 12.12 -14.79 -7.39
N LEU A 277 10.81 -15.02 -7.59
CA LEU A 277 9.74 -14.27 -6.95
C LEU A 277 8.60 -15.18 -6.51
N THR A 278 8.15 -14.98 -5.28
CA THR A 278 6.93 -15.54 -4.72
C THR A 278 5.87 -14.44 -4.70
N ILE A 279 4.96 -14.46 -5.67
CA ILE A 279 3.99 -13.39 -5.89
C ILE A 279 2.64 -13.78 -5.27
N PHE A 280 2.14 -12.97 -4.35
CA PHE A 280 0.80 -13.14 -3.79
C PHE A 280 -0.27 -12.55 -4.72
N VAL A 281 -1.39 -13.25 -4.93
CA VAL A 281 -2.50 -12.78 -5.79
C VAL A 281 -3.84 -12.89 -5.04
N ASP A 282 -4.40 -11.73 -4.71
CA ASP A 282 -5.74 -11.61 -4.12
C ASP A 282 -6.59 -10.56 -4.86
N GLU A 283 -7.86 -10.45 -4.51
CA GLU A 283 -8.79 -9.46 -5.07
C GLU A 283 -8.88 -8.22 -4.17
N SER A 284 -8.75 -7.04 -4.78
CA SER A 284 -8.82 -5.74 -4.06
C SER A 284 -10.14 -5.52 -3.32
N ILE A 285 -11.26 -5.98 -3.91
CA ILE A 285 -12.62 -5.88 -3.36
C ILE A 285 -12.83 -6.69 -2.06
N ALA A 286 -11.93 -7.62 -1.71
CA ALA A 286 -12.03 -8.36 -0.45
C ALA A 286 -11.59 -7.54 0.79
N GLY A 287 -11.01 -6.35 0.61
CA GLY A 287 -10.68 -5.45 1.72
C GLY A 287 -9.76 -6.11 2.75
N ASN A 288 -10.11 -5.99 4.04
CA ASN A 288 -9.35 -6.56 5.15
C ASN A 288 -9.17 -8.09 5.08
N ASP A 289 -10.06 -8.80 4.39
CA ASP A 289 -9.95 -10.24 4.17
C ASP A 289 -8.72 -10.59 3.30
N ALA A 290 -8.38 -9.75 2.33
CA ALA A 290 -7.16 -9.87 1.53
C ALA A 290 -5.91 -9.46 2.33
N VAL A 291 -6.02 -8.48 3.24
CA VAL A 291 -4.94 -8.07 4.15
C VAL A 291 -4.51 -9.23 5.06
N GLU A 292 -5.46 -9.90 5.70
CA GLU A 292 -5.18 -11.01 6.59
C GLU A 292 -4.67 -12.26 5.86
N ARG A 293 -5.13 -12.50 4.62
CA ARG A 293 -4.53 -13.51 3.75
C ARG A 293 -3.08 -13.15 3.42
N ALA A 294 -2.81 -11.91 2.99
CA ALA A 294 -1.47 -11.45 2.63
C ALA A 294 -0.49 -11.62 3.79
N ARG A 295 -0.88 -11.20 5.01
CA ARG A 295 -0.13 -11.42 6.25
C ARG A 295 0.17 -12.91 6.46
N MET A 296 -0.85 -13.76 6.45
CA MET A 296 -0.71 -15.21 6.64
C MET A 296 0.22 -15.86 5.60
N PHE A 297 0.15 -15.50 4.32
CA PHE A 297 1.06 -16.03 3.29
C PHE A 297 2.49 -15.50 3.48
N ASN A 298 2.67 -14.23 3.84
CA ASN A 298 3.98 -13.64 4.06
C ASN A 298 4.70 -14.27 5.26
N GLU A 299 4.03 -14.40 6.41
CA GLU A 299 4.57 -15.04 7.61
C GLU A 299 4.93 -16.51 7.36
N ALA A 300 4.08 -17.24 6.61
CA ALA A 300 4.18 -18.68 6.48
C ALA A 300 5.15 -19.17 5.39
N VAL A 301 5.32 -18.44 4.29
CA VAL A 301 6.20 -18.83 3.17
C VAL A 301 7.12 -17.73 2.65
N GLY A 302 6.93 -16.48 3.09
CA GLY A 302 7.60 -15.30 2.56
C GLY A 302 7.11 -14.97 1.15
N ILE A 303 6.54 -13.78 0.96
CA ILE A 303 6.21 -13.26 -0.37
C ILE A 303 7.19 -12.15 -0.73
N ASP A 304 7.40 -11.95 -2.03
CA ASP A 304 8.34 -10.96 -2.55
C ASP A 304 7.62 -9.72 -3.11
N GLY A 305 6.35 -9.87 -3.49
CA GLY A 305 5.44 -8.80 -3.86
C GLY A 305 4.01 -9.32 -4.05
N SER A 306 3.05 -8.41 -4.27
CA SER A 306 1.63 -8.74 -4.45
C SER A 306 1.07 -8.23 -5.78
N ILE A 307 0.05 -8.91 -6.31
CA ILE A 307 -0.79 -8.45 -7.42
C ILE A 307 -2.24 -8.40 -6.95
N LEU A 308 -2.90 -7.27 -7.15
CA LEU A 308 -4.31 -7.09 -6.75
C LEU A 308 -5.22 -7.09 -7.97
N THR A 309 -6.14 -8.05 -8.03
CA THR A 309 -7.11 -8.16 -9.13
C THR A 309 -8.39 -7.37 -8.83
N LYS A 310 -9.24 -7.22 -9.85
CA LYS A 310 -10.58 -6.60 -9.77
C LYS A 310 -10.57 -5.14 -9.26
N LEU A 311 -9.47 -4.40 -9.48
CA LEU A 311 -9.32 -3.02 -9.00
C LEU A 311 -10.19 -2.01 -9.78
N ASP A 312 -10.72 -2.44 -10.92
CA ASP A 312 -11.83 -1.81 -11.65
C ASP A 312 -13.16 -1.86 -10.88
N ALA A 313 -13.36 -2.89 -10.04
CA ALA A 313 -14.56 -3.12 -9.26
C ALA A 313 -14.44 -2.73 -7.77
N ASP A 314 -13.23 -2.42 -7.28
CA ASP A 314 -13.01 -1.95 -5.91
C ASP A 314 -13.54 -0.51 -5.72
N PRO A 315 -14.58 -0.32 -4.89
CA PRO A 315 -15.13 1.00 -4.64
C PRO A 315 -14.30 1.82 -3.64
N LYS A 316 -13.41 1.20 -2.85
CA LYS A 316 -12.80 1.79 -1.65
C LYS A 316 -11.31 2.09 -1.81
N GLY A 317 -10.48 1.08 -2.10
CA GLY A 317 -9.07 1.27 -2.42
C GLY A 317 -8.04 1.22 -1.29
N GLY A 318 -8.43 1.04 -0.03
CA GLY A 318 -7.48 0.94 1.11
C GLY A 318 -6.70 -0.38 1.18
N THR A 319 -7.17 -1.42 0.46
CA THR A 319 -6.57 -2.76 0.43
C THR A 319 -5.10 -2.74 0.00
N ALA A 320 -4.74 -1.90 -0.98
CA ALA A 320 -3.37 -1.80 -1.49
C ALA A 320 -2.39 -1.21 -0.47
N ILE A 321 -2.80 -0.12 0.19
CA ILE A 321 -2.01 0.53 1.26
C ILE A 321 -1.78 -0.48 2.40
N SER A 322 -2.84 -1.19 2.78
CA SER A 322 -2.81 -2.15 3.87
C SER A 322 -1.91 -3.35 3.55
N ILE A 323 -2.08 -3.99 2.40
CA ILE A 323 -1.24 -5.15 2.02
C ILE A 323 0.24 -4.75 1.95
N SER A 324 0.57 -3.58 1.39
CA SER A 324 1.95 -3.08 1.35
C SER A 324 2.55 -2.95 2.75
N PHE A 325 1.80 -2.33 3.68
CA PHE A 325 2.21 -2.15 5.07
C PHE A 325 2.38 -3.47 5.82
N VAL A 326 1.32 -4.31 5.89
CA VAL A 326 1.32 -5.51 6.74
C VAL A 326 2.30 -6.58 6.27
N THR A 327 2.62 -6.61 4.97
CA THR A 327 3.59 -7.56 4.42
C THR A 327 5.00 -6.98 4.36
N ASN A 328 5.15 -5.66 4.43
CA ASN A 328 6.37 -4.92 4.12
C ASN A 328 6.90 -5.25 2.70
N ARG A 329 6.00 -5.45 1.73
CA ARG A 329 6.30 -5.87 0.35
C ARG A 329 5.51 -5.06 -0.68
N PRO A 330 6.11 -4.77 -1.84
CA PRO A 330 5.49 -3.94 -2.86
C PRO A 330 4.24 -4.59 -3.48
N ILE A 331 3.29 -3.74 -3.88
CA ILE A 331 2.32 -4.11 -4.92
C ILE A 331 3.04 -3.98 -6.27
N LEU A 332 3.16 -5.07 -7.02
CA LEU A 332 3.87 -5.12 -8.30
C LEU A 332 2.95 -4.68 -9.46
N PHE A 333 1.75 -5.26 -9.50
CA PHE A 333 0.78 -5.04 -10.57
C PHE A 333 -0.65 -4.99 -10.02
N VAL A 334 -1.54 -4.43 -10.83
CA VAL A 334 -2.97 -4.39 -10.57
C VAL A 334 -3.76 -4.84 -11.80
N GLY A 335 -4.72 -5.73 -11.60
CA GLY A 335 -5.66 -6.17 -12.63
C GLY A 335 -6.87 -5.25 -12.67
N THR A 336 -7.10 -4.62 -13.82
CA THR A 336 -8.11 -3.54 -14.02
C THR A 336 -9.20 -3.92 -15.02
N GLY A 337 -9.47 -5.22 -15.17
CA GLY A 337 -10.41 -5.75 -16.16
C GLY A 337 -10.16 -7.23 -16.47
N GLN A 338 -10.72 -7.72 -17.57
CA GLN A 338 -10.74 -9.14 -17.93
C GLN A 338 -9.80 -9.52 -19.09
N ASN A 339 -9.43 -8.57 -19.94
CA ASN A 339 -8.53 -8.79 -21.08
C ASN A 339 -7.09 -9.04 -20.60
N TYR A 340 -6.24 -9.61 -21.45
CA TYR A 340 -4.84 -9.84 -21.09
C TYR A 340 -4.08 -8.55 -20.80
N ASP A 341 -4.36 -7.49 -21.56
CA ASP A 341 -3.72 -6.18 -21.43
C ASP A 341 -4.27 -5.37 -20.23
N ASP A 342 -5.34 -5.84 -19.56
CA ASP A 342 -5.87 -5.26 -18.32
C ASP A 342 -5.04 -5.72 -17.08
N LEU A 343 -3.72 -5.65 -17.18
CA LEU A 343 -2.75 -5.81 -16.10
C LEU A 343 -1.76 -4.66 -16.19
N VAL A 344 -1.70 -3.81 -15.17
CA VAL A 344 -0.87 -2.60 -15.20
C VAL A 344 0.10 -2.61 -14.01
N LYS A 345 1.34 -2.15 -14.23
CA LYS A 345 2.32 -1.92 -13.15
C LYS A 345 1.73 -0.96 -12.13
N PHE A 346 1.90 -1.25 -10.84
CA PHE A 346 1.38 -0.37 -9.81
C PHE A 346 2.20 0.92 -9.70
N ASP A 347 1.54 2.07 -9.61
CA ASP A 347 2.15 3.37 -9.29
C ASP A 347 1.44 3.95 -8.07
N SER A 348 2.19 4.14 -6.97
CA SER A 348 1.70 4.71 -5.71
C SER A 348 1.11 6.11 -5.88
N LYS A 349 1.52 6.86 -6.91
CA LYS A 349 0.99 8.20 -7.23
C LYS A 349 -0.43 8.17 -7.75
N TRP A 350 -0.96 7.02 -8.20
CA TRP A 350 -2.36 6.93 -8.64
C TRP A 350 -3.39 7.12 -7.53
N LEU A 351 -3.00 6.94 -6.26
CA LEU A 351 -3.84 7.20 -5.09
C LEU A 351 -4.11 8.70 -4.85
N ILE A 352 -3.42 9.61 -5.55
CA ILE A 352 -3.26 11.04 -5.19
C ILE A 352 -4.15 12.01 -5.97
#